data_AF-A0A842UGZ3-F1
#
_entry.id   AF-A0A842UGZ3-F1
#
_cell.length_a   1.000
_cell.length_b   1.000
_cell.length_c   1.000
_cell.angle_alpha   90.00
_cell.angle_beta   90.00
_cell.angle_gamma   90.00
#
_symmetry.space_group_name_H-M   'P 1'
#
loop_
_entity.id
_entity.type
_entity.pdbx_description
1 polymer ?
#
loop_
_entity_poly.entity_id
_entity_poly.type
_entity_poly.pdbx_seq_one_letter_code
_entity_poly.pdbx_strand_id
1 'polypeptide(L)'
;MGEPREMTVEECREIFMRQVASIAAYWARVPGRTDLEKCNGVAFSILSMLDGSNVDIPAFDLIPSPHGSDEEFHRDEGENWWPRAPDEVRETLPIINDTMLHEMWHRY
;
A
#
# COMPACT_ATOMS: atom_id res chain seq x y z
N MET A 1 -9.16 4.77 30.26
CA MET A 1 -9.33 5.06 28.82
C MET A 1 -9.59 6.54 28.71
N GLY A 2 -8.84 7.24 27.85
CA GLY A 2 -9.08 8.67 27.58
C GLY A 2 -10.32 8.89 26.71
N GLU A 3 -10.73 10.13 26.57
CA GLU A 3 -11.83 10.51 25.67
C GLU A 3 -11.46 10.23 24.20
N PRO A 4 -12.46 9.93 23.33
CA PRO A 4 -12.23 9.78 21.90
C PRO A 4 -11.58 11.03 21.29
N ARG A 5 -10.56 10.84 20.46
CA ARG A 5 -9.87 11.90 19.70
C ARG A 5 -9.39 11.39 18.36
N GLU A 6 -9.07 12.31 17.45
CA GLU A 6 -8.37 11.98 16.22
C GLU A 6 -7.00 11.36 16.51
N MET A 7 -6.60 10.40 15.68
CA MET A 7 -5.27 9.80 15.73
C MET A 7 -4.23 10.77 15.16
N THR A 8 -3.04 10.80 15.74
CA THR A 8 -1.91 11.54 15.13
C THR A 8 -1.36 10.76 13.94
N VAL A 9 -0.58 11.44 13.10
CA VAL A 9 0.07 10.79 11.95
C VAL A 9 1.00 9.66 12.40
N GLU A 10 1.73 9.85 13.50
CA GLU A 10 2.60 8.83 14.09
C GLU A 10 1.80 7.61 14.55
N GLU A 11 0.64 7.80 15.17
CA GLU A 11 -0.23 6.69 15.59
C GLU A 11 -0.77 5.92 14.37
N CYS A 12 -1.20 6.63 13.32
CA CYS A 12 -1.62 6.00 12.08
C CYS A 12 -0.48 5.15 11.46
N ARG A 13 0.75 5.67 11.45
CA ARG A 13 1.93 4.93 10.96
C ARG A 13 2.20 3.69 11.82
N GLU A 14 2.13 3.81 13.15
CA GLU A 14 2.35 2.68 14.05
C GLU A 14 1.30 1.58 13.86
N ILE A 15 0.02 1.96 13.71
CA ILE A 15 -1.07 1.01 13.46
C ILE A 15 -0.85 0.30 12.12
N PHE A 16 -0.54 1.04 11.06
CA PHE A 16 -0.23 0.49 9.74
C PHE A 16 0.93 -0.51 9.80
N MET A 17 2.07 -0.10 10.40
CA MET A 17 3.26 -0.96 10.51
C MET A 17 3.00 -2.20 11.35
N ARG A 18 2.24 -2.08 12.45
CA ARG A 18 1.84 -3.22 13.28
C ARG A 18 0.97 -4.20 12.50
N GLN A 19 0.08 -3.70 11.64
CA GLN A 19 -0.77 -4.55 10.81
C GLN A 19 0.05 -5.34 9.80
N VAL A 20 0.97 -4.68 9.08
CA VAL A 20 1.90 -5.33 8.14
C VAL A 20 2.74 -6.40 8.83
N ALA A 21 3.30 -6.08 10.01
CA ALA A 21 4.09 -7.04 10.79
C ALA A 21 3.26 -8.26 11.23
N SER A 22 2.00 -8.03 11.61
CA SER A 22 1.07 -9.10 12.04
C SER A 22 0.72 -10.04 10.89
N ILE A 23 0.54 -9.50 9.67
CA ILE A 23 0.34 -10.28 8.44
C ILE A 23 1.54 -11.20 8.18
N ALA A 24 2.77 -10.67 8.23
CA ALA A 24 3.98 -11.47 8.04
C ALA A 24 4.13 -12.56 9.11
N ALA A 25 3.91 -12.21 10.38
CA ALA A 25 3.99 -13.16 11.49
C ALA A 25 2.93 -14.28 11.40
N TYR A 26 1.73 -13.97 10.91
CA TYR A 26 0.69 -14.95 10.63
C TYR A 26 1.16 -15.94 9.57
N TRP A 27 1.53 -15.46 8.38
CA TRP A 27 1.89 -16.32 7.24
C TRP A 27 3.13 -17.17 7.50
N ALA A 28 4.10 -16.67 8.27
CA ALA A 28 5.26 -17.45 8.69
C ALA A 28 4.88 -18.74 9.44
N ARG A 29 3.78 -18.70 10.23
CA ARG A 29 3.30 -19.79 11.08
C ARG A 29 2.28 -20.71 10.42
N VAL A 30 1.79 -20.38 9.22
CA VAL A 30 0.80 -21.20 8.52
C VAL A 30 1.43 -22.56 8.16
N PRO A 31 0.89 -23.70 8.66
CA PRO A 31 1.44 -25.02 8.38
C PRO A 31 1.04 -25.51 6.99
N GLY A 32 1.86 -26.40 6.41
CA GLY A 32 1.52 -27.08 5.15
C GLY A 32 1.55 -26.19 3.90
N ARG A 33 2.21 -25.02 3.97
CA ARG A 33 2.42 -24.11 2.84
C ARG A 33 3.90 -24.00 2.50
N THR A 34 4.20 -23.94 1.21
CA THR A 34 5.52 -23.58 0.69
C THR A 34 5.87 -22.14 1.02
N ASP A 35 7.15 -21.79 0.96
CA ASP A 35 7.61 -20.42 1.21
C ASP A 35 6.99 -19.43 0.22
N LEU A 36 6.86 -19.82 -1.05
CA LEU A 36 6.22 -18.98 -2.08
C LEU A 36 4.73 -18.75 -1.78
N GLU A 37 3.98 -19.79 -1.37
CA GLU A 37 2.57 -19.62 -0.97
C GLU A 37 2.42 -18.67 0.22
N LYS A 38 3.36 -18.70 1.18
CA LYS A 38 3.38 -17.77 2.30
C LYS A 38 3.67 -16.34 1.85
N CYS A 39 4.65 -16.15 0.98
CA CYS A 39 4.95 -14.83 0.39
C CYS A 39 3.75 -14.27 -0.38
N ASN A 40 3.09 -15.09 -1.19
CA ASN A 40 1.87 -14.70 -1.91
C ASN A 40 0.73 -14.35 -0.97
N GLY A 41 0.59 -15.10 0.12
CA GLY A 41 -0.35 -14.78 1.19
C GLY A 41 -0.10 -13.42 1.84
N VAL A 42 1.16 -13.11 2.15
CA VAL A 42 1.55 -11.79 2.70
C VAL A 42 1.21 -10.67 1.72
N ALA A 43 1.60 -10.81 0.44
CA ALA A 43 1.32 -9.82 -0.59
C ALA A 43 -0.20 -9.58 -0.73
N PHE A 44 -0.98 -10.65 -0.90
CA PHE A 44 -2.44 -10.57 -0.98
C PHE A 44 -3.05 -9.87 0.24
N SER A 45 -2.66 -10.27 1.46
CA SER A 45 -3.19 -9.68 2.70
C SER A 45 -2.86 -8.19 2.84
N ILE A 46 -1.68 -7.75 2.39
CA ILE A 46 -1.32 -6.32 2.37
C ILE A 46 -2.19 -5.57 1.37
N LEU A 47 -2.40 -6.11 0.16
CA LEU A 47 -3.28 -5.49 -0.83
C LEU A 47 -4.72 -5.39 -0.31
N SER A 48 -5.26 -6.46 0.29
CA SER A 48 -6.60 -6.44 0.90
C SER A 48 -6.73 -5.40 2.02
N MET A 49 -5.66 -5.20 2.80
CA MET A 49 -5.61 -4.15 3.82
C MET A 49 -5.69 -2.76 3.19
N LEU A 50 -4.92 -2.51 2.13
CA LEU A 50 -4.91 -1.22 1.42
C LEU A 50 -6.27 -0.93 0.75
N ASP A 51 -6.93 -1.97 0.25
CA ASP A 51 -8.27 -1.91 -0.34
C ASP A 51 -9.41 -1.79 0.71
N GLY A 52 -9.09 -1.74 2.01
CA GLY A 52 -10.09 -1.56 3.08
C GLY A 52 -10.89 -2.82 3.44
N SER A 53 -10.40 -4.01 3.08
CA SER A 53 -11.03 -5.30 3.46
C SER A 53 -10.64 -5.76 4.86
N ASN A 54 -9.95 -4.92 5.64
CA ASN A 54 -9.54 -5.19 7.01
C ASN A 54 -10.39 -4.37 7.99
N VAL A 55 -10.86 -5.01 9.06
CA VAL A 55 -11.78 -4.38 10.04
C VAL A 55 -11.06 -3.38 10.95
N ASP A 56 -9.76 -3.55 11.18
CA ASP A 56 -9.02 -2.81 12.22
C ASP A 56 -8.35 -1.52 11.72
N ILE A 57 -8.37 -1.27 10.40
CA ILE A 57 -7.68 -0.13 9.76
C ILE A 57 -8.47 0.32 8.52
N PRO A 58 -8.55 1.63 8.20
CA PRO A 58 -9.23 2.09 7.00
C PRO A 58 -8.54 1.63 5.70
N ALA A 59 -9.23 1.81 4.57
CA ALA A 59 -8.59 1.83 3.25
C ALA A 59 -7.60 3.00 3.16
N PHE A 60 -6.61 2.89 2.26
CA PHE A 60 -5.64 3.95 2.00
C PHE A 60 -5.56 4.23 0.51
N ASP A 61 -5.56 5.49 0.10
CA ASP A 61 -5.25 5.84 -1.28
C ASP A 61 -3.76 5.64 -1.54
N LEU A 62 -3.45 4.84 -2.57
CA LEU A 62 -2.09 4.63 -3.07
C LEU A 62 -1.85 5.55 -4.26
N ILE A 63 -1.04 6.58 -4.07
CA ILE A 63 -0.66 7.53 -5.14
C ILE A 63 0.83 7.41 -5.47
N PRO A 64 1.23 7.51 -6.74
CA PRO A 64 2.64 7.69 -7.10
C PRO A 64 3.22 8.92 -6.41
N SER A 65 4.47 8.84 -5.96
CA SER A 65 5.19 10.00 -5.39
C SER A 65 6.60 10.10 -6.01
N PRO A 66 6.70 10.33 -7.34
CA PRO A 66 7.99 10.47 -8.01
C PRO A 66 8.76 11.69 -7.50
N HIS A 67 10.08 11.62 -7.54
CA HIS A 67 10.94 12.77 -7.25
C HIS A 67 10.82 13.83 -8.36
N GLY A 68 11.12 15.09 -8.03
CA GLY A 68 10.93 16.21 -8.96
C GLY A 68 11.75 16.13 -10.25
N SER A 69 12.83 15.34 -10.26
CA SER A 69 13.72 15.13 -11.43
C SER A 69 13.41 13.86 -12.23
N ASP A 70 12.50 13.00 -11.76
CA ASP A 70 12.31 11.68 -12.37
C ASP A 70 11.79 11.79 -13.81
N GLU A 71 10.90 12.75 -14.09
CA GLU A 71 10.36 12.94 -15.44
C GLU A 71 11.44 13.33 -16.46
N GLU A 72 12.34 14.25 -16.09
CA GLU A 72 13.44 14.67 -16.98
C GLU A 72 14.42 13.51 -17.20
N PHE A 73 14.81 12.82 -16.12
CA PHE A 73 15.68 11.66 -16.19
C PHE A 73 15.14 10.57 -17.12
N HIS A 74 13.88 10.15 -16.93
CA HIS A 74 13.29 9.10 -17.77
C HIS A 74 13.10 9.57 -19.22
N ARG A 75 12.82 10.85 -19.45
CA ARG A 75 12.71 11.40 -20.81
C ARG A 75 14.04 11.34 -21.56
N ASP A 76 15.15 11.65 -20.88
CA ASP A 76 16.50 11.61 -21.46
C ASP A 76 16.95 10.17 -21.78
N GLU A 77 16.57 9.20 -20.96
CA GLU A 77 16.84 7.77 -21.18
C GLU A 77 15.86 7.12 -22.20
N GLY A 78 14.86 7.86 -22.70
CA GLY A 78 13.87 7.34 -23.63
C GLY A 78 12.87 6.37 -23.00
N GLU A 79 12.62 6.51 -21.70
CA GLU A 79 11.71 5.69 -20.89
C GLU A 79 10.37 6.40 -20.59
N ASN A 80 9.39 5.63 -20.13
CA ASN A 80 8.14 6.18 -19.60
C ASN A 80 8.36 6.74 -18.18
N TRP A 81 7.65 7.80 -17.82
CA TRP A 81 7.70 8.41 -16.48
C TRP A 81 6.37 8.29 -15.74
N TRP A 82 6.44 8.36 -14.41
CA TRP A 82 5.25 8.34 -13.56
C TRP A 82 4.50 9.68 -13.59
N PRO A 83 3.17 9.67 -13.48
CA PRO A 83 2.40 10.90 -13.32
C PRO A 83 2.88 11.71 -12.11
N ARG A 84 3.06 13.01 -12.31
CA ARG A 84 3.43 13.95 -11.26
C ARG A 84 2.41 15.09 -11.24
N ALA A 85 1.95 15.44 -10.05
CA ALA A 85 1.25 16.67 -9.79
C ALA A 85 2.20 17.64 -9.07
N PRO A 86 2.04 18.96 -9.24
CA PRO A 86 2.64 19.93 -8.32
C PRO A 86 2.28 19.57 -6.87
N ASP A 87 3.15 19.87 -5.91
CA ASP A 87 3.00 19.46 -4.50
C ASP A 87 1.65 19.92 -3.88
N GLU A 88 1.05 20.96 -4.47
CA GLU A 88 -0.21 21.58 -4.08
C GLU A 88 -1.47 20.82 -4.53
N VAL A 89 -1.36 19.83 -5.44
CA VAL A 89 -2.54 19.18 -6.06
C VAL A 89 -2.40 17.66 -6.19
N ARG A 90 -1.99 16.98 -5.10
CA ARG A 90 -1.86 15.51 -5.07
C ARG A 90 -3.14 14.75 -5.41
N GLU A 91 -4.32 15.35 -5.20
CA GLU A 91 -5.64 14.77 -5.51
C GLU A 91 -5.87 14.54 -7.02
N THR A 92 -5.03 15.10 -7.90
CA THR A 92 -5.10 14.86 -9.35
C THR A 92 -4.30 13.65 -9.82
N LEU A 93 -3.50 13.06 -8.94
CA LEU A 93 -2.75 11.85 -9.26
C LEU A 93 -3.66 10.62 -9.33
N PRO A 94 -3.33 9.63 -10.16
CA PRO A 94 -4.09 8.39 -10.18
C PRO A 94 -3.98 7.70 -8.82
N ILE A 95 -5.13 7.33 -8.27
CA ILE A 95 -5.23 6.42 -7.12
C ILE A 95 -5.11 5.01 -7.68
N ILE A 96 -4.03 4.31 -7.36
CA ILE A 96 -3.68 3.01 -7.92
C ILE A 96 -4.70 1.94 -7.49
N ASN A 97 -5.24 2.07 -6.28
CA ASN A 97 -6.29 1.21 -5.74
C ASN A 97 -7.69 1.84 -5.88
N ASP A 98 -7.95 2.53 -6.98
CA ASP A 98 -9.33 2.86 -7.41
C ASP A 98 -10.16 1.62 -7.81
N THR A 99 -9.50 0.47 -7.81
CA THR A 99 -10.03 -0.89 -7.93
C THR A 99 -9.44 -1.79 -6.82
N MET A 100 -10.02 -2.97 -6.61
CA MET A 100 -9.53 -3.95 -5.64
C MET A 100 -8.22 -4.61 -6.12
N LEU A 101 -7.08 -4.13 -5.66
CA LEU A 101 -5.77 -4.67 -6.03
C LEU A 101 -5.60 -6.14 -5.61
N HIS A 102 -6.17 -6.53 -4.47
CA HIS A 102 -6.14 -7.93 -4.04
C HIS A 102 -6.87 -8.87 -5.00
N GLU A 103 -7.93 -8.41 -5.68
CA GLU A 103 -8.61 -9.19 -6.72
C GLU A 103 -7.75 -9.31 -8.00
N MET A 104 -6.96 -8.27 -8.30
CA MET A 104 -6.03 -8.29 -9.43
C MET A 104 -4.82 -9.18 -9.17
N TRP A 105 -4.44 -9.42 -7.91
CA TRP A 105 -3.27 -10.21 -7.52
C TRP A 105 -3.26 -11.62 -8.13
N HIS A 106 -4.42 -12.24 -8.32
CA HIS A 106 -4.54 -13.57 -8.92
C HIS A 106 -4.04 -13.68 -10.37
N ARG A 107 -3.71 -12.56 -11.01
CA ARG A 107 -3.16 -12.50 -12.37
C ARG A 107 -1.62 -12.60 -12.40
N TYR A 108 -0.97 -12.53 -11.24
CA TYR A 108 0.50 -12.52 -11.07
C TYR A 108 0.95 -13.69 -10.20
#